data_AF-A0A0Q7QNC1-F1
#
_entry.id   AF-A0A0Q7QNC1-F1
#
_cell.length_a   1.000
_cell.length_b   1.000
_cell.length_c   1.000
_cell.angle_alpha   90.00
_cell.angle_beta   90.00
_cell.angle_gamma   90.00
#
_symmetry.space_group_name_H-M   'P 1'
#
loop_
_entity.id
_entity.type
_entity.pdbx_description
1 polymer ?
#
loop_
_entity_poly.entity_id
_entity_poly.type
_entity_poly.pdbx_seq_one_letter_code
_entity_poly.pdbx_strand_id
1 'polypeptide(L)'
;MVTLVGAGRLVGLDDDALRALGASPHPEPDPEDAARLTRARREQVVLVAQIEAALEQSPDVARSSPTLLKAARSQLDQLGGRPGADVDPASTGLAETARAFAASARRREADALTASDVDLARVLASLSAGQAQIARTLGRNA
;
A
#
# COMPACT_ATOMS: atom_id res chain seq x y z
N MET A 1 31.05 12.89 31.86
CA MET A 1 31.05 11.96 30.71
C MET A 1 31.27 10.56 31.27
N VAL A 2 30.20 9.76 31.36
CA VAL A 2 30.26 8.36 31.87
C VAL A 2 29.51 7.50 30.86
N THR A 3 30.23 6.53 30.29
CA THR A 3 29.80 5.63 29.23
C THR A 3 28.98 4.49 29.83
N LEU A 4 27.73 4.33 29.40
CA LEU A 4 26.87 3.20 29.76
C LEU A 4 27.31 1.96 28.96
N VAL A 5 28.13 1.09 29.55
CA VAL A 5 28.46 -0.24 29.01
C VAL A 5 27.70 -1.26 29.85
N GLY A 6 26.49 -1.61 29.43
CA GLY A 6 25.64 -2.51 30.22
C GLY A 6 24.53 -3.26 29.49
N ALA A 7 24.20 -2.92 28.24
CA ALA A 7 23.10 -3.56 27.51
C ALA A 7 23.53 -4.72 26.59
N GLY A 8 24.81 -4.79 26.19
CA GLY A 8 25.27 -5.76 25.17
C GLY A 8 25.52 -7.18 25.67
N ARG A 9 25.65 -7.41 26.98
CA ARG A 9 26.12 -8.70 27.51
C ARG A 9 25.01 -9.73 27.77
N LEU A 10 23.75 -9.30 27.86
CA LEU A 10 22.60 -10.19 28.04
C LEU A 10 22.03 -10.67 26.70
N VAL A 11 22.07 -9.85 25.65
CA VAL A 11 21.55 -10.21 24.32
C VAL A 11 22.36 -11.32 23.64
N GLY A 12 23.68 -11.38 23.89
CA GLY A 12 24.56 -12.36 23.23
C GLY A 12 24.44 -13.79 23.77
N LEU A 13 24.04 -13.99 25.02
CA LEU A 13 23.95 -15.33 25.62
C LEU A 13 22.71 -16.10 25.18
N ASP A 14 21.59 -15.41 24.98
CA ASP A 14 20.35 -16.02 24.49
C ASP A 14 20.43 -16.35 22.99
N ASP A 15 21.12 -15.51 22.20
CA ASP A 15 21.28 -15.70 20.75
C ASP A 15 22.18 -16.91 20.43
N ASP A 16 23.22 -17.17 21.25
CA ASP A 16 24.08 -18.35 21.12
C ASP A 16 23.35 -19.65 21.50
N ALA A 17 22.43 -19.60 22.48
CA ALA A 17 21.61 -20.74 22.87
C ALA A 17 20.55 -21.10 21.80
N LEU A 18 19.96 -20.10 21.14
CA LEU A 18 19.01 -20.31 20.04
C LEU A 18 19.70 -20.83 18.77
N ARG A 19 20.92 -20.35 18.49
CA ARG A 19 21.75 -20.84 17.37
C ARG A 19 22.19 -22.30 17.58
N ALA A 20 22.45 -22.71 18.82
CA ALA A 20 22.76 -24.11 19.17
C ALA A 20 21.57 -25.08 19.01
N LEU A 21 20.34 -24.56 19.04
CA LEU A 21 19.09 -25.31 18.83
C LEU A 21 18.64 -25.34 17.35
N GLY A 22 19.43 -24.78 16.43
CA GLY A 22 19.08 -24.71 15.02
C GLY A 22 17.97 -23.69 14.69
N ALA A 23 17.54 -22.89 15.68
CA ALA A 23 16.63 -21.79 15.45
C ALA A 23 17.44 -20.63 14.85
N SER A 24 17.42 -20.50 13.52
CA SER A 24 17.82 -19.24 12.90
C SER A 24 16.76 -18.20 13.30
N PRO A 25 17.11 -17.15 14.07
CA PRO A 25 16.14 -16.09 14.36
C PRO A 25 15.69 -15.52 13.03
N HIS A 26 14.40 -15.71 12.72
CA HIS A 26 13.80 -14.98 11.60
C HIS A 26 13.74 -13.53 12.03
N PRO A 27 14.39 -12.59 11.31
CA PRO A 27 14.20 -11.18 11.60
C PRO A 27 12.71 -10.89 11.45
N GLU A 28 12.09 -10.44 12.54
CA GLU A 28 10.70 -9.98 12.50
C GLU A 28 10.63 -8.78 11.55
N PRO A 29 9.57 -8.68 10.72
CA PRO A 29 9.38 -7.53 9.86
C PRO A 29 9.30 -6.25 10.70
N ASP A 30 9.92 -5.18 10.21
CA ASP A 30 9.89 -3.88 10.89
C ASP A 30 8.41 -3.48 11.15
N PRO A 31 8.05 -3.14 12.41
CA PRO A 31 6.68 -2.82 12.76
C PRO A 31 6.12 -1.62 11.99
N GLU A 32 6.97 -0.66 11.60
CA GLU A 32 6.54 0.46 10.77
C GLU A 32 6.22 0.01 9.34
N ASP A 33 7.02 -0.89 8.76
CA ASP A 33 6.79 -1.45 7.43
C ASP A 33 5.51 -2.29 7.39
N ALA A 34 5.24 -3.07 8.44
CA ALA A 34 3.97 -3.78 8.61
C ALA A 34 2.77 -2.81 8.72
N ALA A 35 2.95 -1.69 9.42
CA ALA A 35 1.92 -0.64 9.52
C ALA A 35 1.70 0.08 8.18
N ARG A 36 2.76 0.35 7.40
CA ARG A 36 2.70 0.90 6.04
C ARG A 36 1.89 0.00 5.12
N LEU A 37 2.17 -1.30 5.10
CA LEU A 37 1.41 -2.29 4.31
C LEU A 37 -0.06 -2.38 4.72
N THR A 38 -0.33 -2.42 6.02
CA THR A 38 -1.71 -2.46 6.54
C THR A 38 -2.51 -1.23 6.12
N ARG A 39 -1.88 -0.04 6.17
CA ARG A 39 -2.48 1.21 5.72
C ARG A 39 -2.70 1.22 4.20
N ALA A 40 -1.69 0.81 3.42
CA ALA A 40 -1.77 0.68 1.96
C ALA A 40 -2.97 -0.18 1.56
N ARG A 41 -3.10 -1.35 2.19
CA ARG A 41 -4.20 -2.29 1.97
C ARG A 41 -5.54 -1.64 2.25
N ARG A 42 -5.72 -1.05 3.44
CA ARG A 42 -7.00 -0.40 3.83
C ARG A 42 -7.39 0.72 2.86
N GLU A 43 -6.44 1.58 2.50
CA GLU A 43 -6.70 2.64 1.52
C GLU A 43 -7.06 2.07 0.14
N GLN A 44 -6.37 1.02 -0.31
CA GLN A 44 -6.64 0.41 -1.62
C GLN A 44 -8.04 -0.23 -1.68
N VAL A 45 -8.56 -0.80 -0.58
CA VAL A 45 -9.95 -1.30 -0.54
C VAL A 45 -10.94 -0.17 -0.86
N VAL A 46 -10.75 0.99 -0.23
CA VAL A 46 -11.60 2.18 -0.45
C VAL A 46 -11.48 2.68 -1.89
N LEU A 47 -10.26 2.74 -2.44
CA LEU A 47 -10.04 3.17 -3.83
C LEU A 47 -10.70 2.24 -4.85
N VAL A 48 -10.69 0.93 -4.61
CA VAL A 48 -11.39 -0.04 -5.46
C VAL A 48 -12.90 0.19 -5.43
N ALA A 49 -13.48 0.43 -4.26
CA ALA A 49 -14.91 0.74 -4.14
C ALA A 49 -15.27 2.07 -4.83
N GLN A 50 -14.42 3.10 -4.68
CA GLN A 50 -14.66 4.39 -5.34
C GLN A 50 -14.62 4.28 -6.87
N ILE A 51 -13.61 3.62 -7.45
CA ILE A 51 -13.51 3.49 -8.91
C ILE A 51 -14.61 2.59 -9.48
N GLU A 52 -15.05 1.57 -8.74
CA GLU A 52 -16.20 0.75 -9.12
C GLU A 52 -17.46 1.61 -9.23
N ALA A 53 -17.81 2.34 -8.16
CA ALA A 53 -18.95 3.25 -8.15
C ALA A 53 -18.85 4.39 -9.18
N ALA A 54 -17.64 4.92 -9.43
CA ALA A 54 -17.41 5.97 -10.42
C ALA A 54 -17.67 5.48 -11.85
N LEU A 55 -17.24 4.25 -12.16
CA LEU A 55 -17.43 3.65 -13.48
C LEU A 55 -18.88 3.20 -13.71
N GLU A 56 -19.60 2.80 -12.67
CA GLU A 56 -21.04 2.56 -12.73
C GLU A 56 -21.82 3.83 -13.12
N GLN A 57 -21.41 4.98 -12.60
CA GLN A 57 -21.99 6.29 -12.95
C GLN A 57 -21.52 6.82 -14.30
N SER A 58 -20.43 6.27 -14.85
CA SER A 58 -19.76 6.75 -16.07
C SER A 58 -19.55 5.63 -17.10
N PRO A 59 -20.64 5.04 -17.66
CA PRO A 59 -20.55 3.84 -18.50
C PRO A 59 -19.75 4.03 -19.80
N ASP A 60 -19.67 5.25 -20.33
CA ASP A 60 -18.81 5.56 -21.48
C ASP A 60 -17.32 5.37 -21.15
N VAL A 61 -16.92 5.76 -19.94
CA VAL A 61 -15.52 5.60 -19.45
C VAL A 61 -15.23 4.13 -19.15
N ALA A 62 -16.19 3.41 -18.58
CA ALA A 62 -16.07 1.97 -18.36
C ALA A 62 -15.84 1.22 -19.69
N ARG A 63 -16.53 1.62 -20.77
CA ARG A 63 -16.35 1.05 -22.11
C ARG A 63 -15.02 1.44 -22.76
N SER A 64 -14.60 2.70 -22.63
CA SER A 64 -13.37 3.21 -23.25
C SER A 64 -12.11 2.75 -22.53
N SER A 65 -12.21 2.44 -21.23
CA SER A 65 -11.09 2.10 -20.36
C SER A 65 -11.36 0.82 -19.53
N PRO A 66 -11.60 -0.34 -20.18
CA PRO A 66 -12.07 -1.56 -19.51
C PRO A 66 -11.07 -2.16 -18.51
N THR A 67 -9.80 -1.74 -18.56
CA THR A 67 -8.73 -2.26 -17.70
C THR A 67 -8.57 -1.51 -16.38
N LEU A 68 -9.25 -0.38 -16.18
CA LEU A 68 -9.07 0.45 -14.97
C LEU A 68 -9.46 -0.27 -13.68
N LEU A 69 -10.68 -0.80 -13.62
CA LEU A 69 -11.15 -1.55 -12.45
C LEU A 69 -10.32 -2.82 -12.23
N LYS A 70 -9.92 -3.49 -13.31
CA LYS A 70 -9.04 -4.67 -13.24
C LYS A 70 -7.67 -4.32 -12.65
N ALA A 71 -7.06 -3.20 -13.04
CA ALA A 71 -5.79 -2.74 -12.49
C ALA A 71 -5.90 -2.43 -10.99
N ALA A 72 -6.93 -1.68 -10.58
CA ALA A 72 -7.16 -1.35 -9.18
C ALA A 72 -7.39 -2.60 -8.31
N ARG A 73 -8.16 -3.58 -8.81
CA ARG A 73 -8.38 -4.87 -8.14
C ARG A 73 -7.11 -5.72 -8.07
N SER A 74 -6.30 -5.74 -9.13
CA SER A 74 -5.02 -6.46 -9.11
C SER A 74 -4.04 -5.88 -8.09
N GLN A 75 -3.99 -4.55 -7.95
CA GLN A 75 -3.22 -3.90 -6.88
C GLN A 75 -3.72 -4.27 -5.48
N LEU A 76 -5.03 -4.39 -5.30
CA LEU A 76 -5.61 -4.82 -4.02
C LEU A 76 -5.24 -6.27 -3.68
N ASP A 77 -5.32 -7.16 -4.66
CA ASP A 77 -4.98 -8.57 -4.53
C ASP A 77 -3.49 -8.77 -4.18
N GLN A 78 -2.60 -8.02 -4.83
CA GLN A 78 -1.16 -8.01 -4.51
C GLN A 78 -0.86 -7.60 -3.07
N LEU A 79 -1.71 -6.75 -2.47
CA LEU A 79 -1.59 -6.36 -1.07
C LEU A 79 -2.23 -7.39 -0.11
N GLY A 80 -2.87 -8.45 -0.63
CA GLY A 80 -3.65 -9.41 0.15
C GLY A 80 -4.97 -8.84 0.68
N GLY A 81 -5.50 -7.80 0.04
CA GLY A 81 -6.78 -7.19 0.40
C GLY A 81 -7.97 -7.86 -0.29
N ARG A 82 -9.16 -7.58 0.22
CA ARG A 82 -10.43 -8.02 -0.39
C ARG A 82 -11.33 -6.81 -0.63
N PRO A 83 -12.11 -6.79 -1.73
CA PRO A 83 -13.05 -5.70 -1.98
C PRO A 83 -14.19 -5.70 -0.94
N GLY A 84 -14.95 -4.60 -0.89
CA GLY A 84 -16.13 -4.47 -0.04
C GLY A 84 -16.08 -3.33 0.99
N ALA A 85 -15.39 -2.22 0.67
CA ALA A 85 -15.58 -0.99 1.45
C ALA A 85 -16.86 -0.28 1.00
N ASP A 86 -17.60 0.26 1.97
CA ASP A 86 -18.65 1.23 1.70
C ASP A 86 -18.04 2.60 1.42
N VAL A 87 -18.55 3.27 0.38
CA VAL A 87 -18.12 4.60 -0.03
C VAL A 87 -19.34 5.51 -0.15
N ASP A 88 -19.17 6.78 0.24
CA ASP A 88 -20.21 7.79 0.06
C ASP A 88 -20.39 8.03 -1.45
N PRO A 89 -21.60 7.86 -2.02
CA PRO A 89 -21.86 8.14 -3.44
C PRO A 89 -21.39 9.54 -3.87
N ALA A 90 -21.48 10.56 -3.01
CA ALA A 90 -21.03 11.90 -3.33
C ALA A 90 -19.50 12.00 -3.55
N SER A 91 -18.73 11.02 -3.08
CA SER A 91 -17.28 10.94 -3.23
C SER A 91 -16.80 10.13 -4.45
N THR A 92 -17.74 9.64 -5.26
CA THR A 92 -17.45 8.66 -6.33
C THR A 92 -17.49 9.26 -7.74
N GLY A 93 -17.52 10.59 -7.87
CA GLY A 93 -17.31 11.25 -9.16
C GLY A 93 -15.93 10.92 -9.76
N LEU A 94 -15.79 10.97 -11.09
CA LEU A 94 -14.52 10.68 -11.76
C LEU A 94 -13.40 11.62 -11.29
N ALA A 95 -13.70 12.91 -11.09
CA ALA A 95 -12.73 13.90 -10.62
C ALA A 95 -12.32 13.62 -9.17
N GLU A 96 -13.27 13.32 -8.29
CA GLU A 96 -13.05 12.99 -6.89
C GLU A 96 -12.21 11.72 -6.77
N THR A 97 -12.57 10.68 -7.51
CA THR A 97 -11.84 9.41 -7.59
C THR A 97 -10.43 9.63 -8.11
N ALA A 98 -10.25 10.43 -9.18
CA ALA A 98 -8.93 10.78 -9.70
C ALA A 98 -8.06 11.47 -8.65
N ARG A 99 -8.62 12.43 -7.89
CA ARG A 99 -7.92 13.10 -6.78
C ARG A 99 -7.54 12.11 -5.67
N ALA A 100 -8.43 11.18 -5.33
CA ALA A 100 -8.17 10.16 -4.32
C ALA A 100 -7.01 9.23 -4.70
N PHE A 101 -6.98 8.74 -5.95
CA PHE A 101 -5.85 7.96 -6.47
C PHE A 101 -4.55 8.76 -6.51
N ALA A 102 -4.58 10.03 -6.94
CA ALA A 102 -3.40 10.89 -6.96
C ALA A 102 -2.84 11.15 -5.54
N ALA A 103 -3.73 11.36 -4.57
CA ALA A 103 -3.34 11.54 -3.17
C ALA A 103 -2.74 10.25 -2.57
N SER A 104 -3.32 9.09 -2.88
CA SER A 104 -2.75 7.80 -2.45
C SER A 104 -1.39 7.55 -3.08
N ALA A 105 -1.22 7.84 -4.38
CA ALA A 105 0.05 7.68 -5.08
C ALA A 105 1.20 8.46 -4.39
N ARG A 106 0.95 9.72 -4.03
CA ARG A 106 1.93 10.55 -3.29
C ARG A 106 2.25 9.98 -1.91
N ARG A 107 1.25 9.43 -1.21
CA ARG A 107 1.49 8.75 0.08
C ARG A 107 2.32 7.48 -0.11
N ARG A 108 2.03 6.66 -1.12
CA ARG A 108 2.82 5.45 -1.42
C ARG A 108 4.25 5.78 -1.81
N GLU A 109 4.46 6.88 -2.54
CA GLU A 109 5.80 7.40 -2.85
C GLU A 109 6.55 7.78 -1.57
N ALA A 110 5.92 8.55 -0.67
CA ALA A 110 6.53 8.92 0.61
C ALA A 110 6.81 7.69 1.51
N ASP A 111 5.89 6.72 1.54
CA ASP A 111 6.09 5.45 2.27
C ASP A 111 7.26 4.67 1.66
N ALA A 112 7.42 4.64 0.33
CA ALA A 112 8.52 3.96 -0.34
C ALA A 112 9.89 4.59 -0.02
N LEU A 113 9.95 5.91 0.07
CA LEU A 113 11.18 6.65 0.40
C LEU A 113 11.64 6.45 1.86
N THR A 114 10.73 6.00 2.73
CA THR A 114 10.98 5.82 4.17
C THR A 114 10.96 4.37 4.62
N ALA A 115 10.71 3.42 3.71
CA ALA A 115 10.71 2.00 4.00
C ALA A 115 12.14 1.51 4.29
N SER A 116 12.29 0.71 5.33
CA SER A 116 13.55 0.05 5.69
C SER A 116 13.86 -1.14 4.77
N ASP A 117 12.82 -1.85 4.31
CA ASP A 117 12.93 -2.96 3.39
C ASP A 117 12.89 -2.52 1.92
N VAL A 118 13.89 -2.97 1.14
CA VAL A 118 14.05 -2.59 -0.27
C VAL A 118 12.94 -3.16 -1.16
N ASP A 119 12.48 -4.37 -0.87
CA ASP A 119 11.41 -5.01 -1.65
C ASP A 119 10.06 -4.36 -1.35
N LEU A 120 9.81 -3.98 -0.09
CA LEU A 120 8.67 -3.15 0.25
C LEU A 120 8.72 -1.79 -0.45
N ALA A 121 9.87 -1.11 -0.44
CA ALA A 121 10.05 0.16 -1.15
C ALA A 121 9.68 0.03 -2.64
N ARG A 122 10.11 -1.06 -3.29
CA ARG A 122 9.77 -1.35 -4.69
C ARG A 122 8.28 -1.60 -4.89
N VAL A 123 7.64 -2.36 -4.00
CA VAL A 123 6.19 -2.61 -4.05
C VAL A 123 5.41 -1.30 -3.91
N LEU A 124 5.77 -0.45 -2.95
CA LEU A 124 5.13 0.84 -2.71
C LEU A 124 5.35 1.82 -3.88
N ALA A 125 6.56 1.85 -4.46
CA ALA A 125 6.85 2.66 -5.63
C ALA A 125 6.05 2.20 -6.87
N SER A 126 5.96 0.89 -7.11
CA SER A 126 5.14 0.32 -8.18
C SER A 126 3.66 0.64 -8.00
N LEU A 127 3.16 0.51 -6.77
CA LEU A 127 1.79 0.87 -6.41
C LEU A 127 1.52 2.36 -6.64
N SER A 128 2.44 3.23 -6.22
CA SER A 128 2.37 4.67 -6.48
C SER A 128 2.26 4.98 -7.97
N ALA A 129 3.13 4.39 -8.80
CA ALA A 129 3.12 4.60 -10.24
C ALA A 129 1.79 4.15 -10.88
N GLY A 130 1.28 2.98 -10.50
CA GLY A 130 0.01 2.47 -10.99
C GLY A 130 -1.18 3.33 -10.55
N GLN A 131 -1.21 3.78 -9.31
CA GLN A 131 -2.24 4.70 -8.81
C GLN A 131 -2.20 6.04 -9.54
N ALA A 132 -1.01 6.58 -9.80
CA ALA A 132 -0.84 7.81 -10.56
C ALA A 132 -1.32 7.65 -12.02
N GLN A 133 -1.11 6.49 -12.63
CA GLN A 133 -1.62 6.18 -13.97
C GLN A 133 -3.16 6.09 -14.00
N ILE A 134 -3.77 5.47 -12.99
CA ILE A 134 -5.24 5.44 -12.84
C ILE A 134 -5.77 6.87 -12.68
N ALA A 135 -5.17 7.67 -11.78
CA ALA A 135 -5.57 9.06 -11.55
C ALA A 135 -5.52 9.89 -12.83
N ARG A 136 -4.43 9.81 -13.61
CA ARG A 136 -4.32 10.53 -14.89
C ARG A 136 -5.36 10.08 -15.91
N THR A 137 -5.68 8.79 -15.93
CA THR A 137 -6.67 8.26 -16.87
C THR A 137 -8.07 8.73 -16.50
N LEU A 138 -8.45 8.65 -15.23
CA LEU A 138 -9.74 9.16 -14.75
C LEU A 138 -9.84 10.68 -14.95
N GLY A 139 -8.81 11.44 -14.60
CA GLY A 139 -8.80 12.90 -14.73
C GLY A 139 -8.83 13.42 -16.18
N ARG A 140 -8.52 12.59 -17.18
CA ARG A 140 -8.74 12.93 -18.61
C ARG A 140 -10.18 12.70 -19.07
N ASN A 141 -10.95 11.93 -18.32
CA ASN A 141 -12.33 11.56 -18.64
C ASN A 141 -13.35 12.24 -17.71
N ALA A 142 -12.89 13.03 -16.73
CA ALA A 142 -13.70 13.81 -15.80
C ALA A 142 -13.95 15.21 -16.33
#